data_AF-A0A4R6NY95-F1
#
_entry.id   AF-A0A4R6NY95-F1
#
_cell.length_a   1.000
_cell.length_b   1.000
_cell.length_c   1.000
_cell.angle_alpha   90.00
_cell.angle_beta   90.00
_cell.angle_gamma   90.00
#
_symmetry.space_group_name_H-M   'P 1'
#
loop_
_entity.id
_entity.type
_entity.pdbx_description
1 polymer ?
#
loop_
_entity_poly.entity_id
_entity_poly.type
_entity_poly.pdbx_seq_one_letter_code
_entity_poly.pdbx_strand_id
1 'polypeptide(L)'
;MPARAHLQIGQVAERTELSVKTIRHYDEVGLVRPSARSAGGFRLYTEDDIDRLLVIRRMKPLGFTLAEMGELLSALDDLGDPAARELLAALHAKAEDSVAKLRRQLGYAEEFTALLAARRAR
;
A
#
# COMPACT_ATOMS: atom_id res chain seq x y z
N MET A 1 -0.85 -30.71 3.41
CA MET A 1 -0.91 -29.26 3.12
C MET A 1 0.51 -28.79 2.93
N PRO A 2 0.93 -28.28 1.77
CA PRO A 2 2.30 -27.77 1.63
C PRO A 2 2.48 -26.65 2.65
N ALA A 3 3.65 -26.60 3.31
CA ALA A 3 3.97 -25.52 4.22
C ALA A 3 3.87 -24.20 3.43
N ARG A 4 2.91 -23.33 3.78
CA ARG A 4 2.90 -21.95 3.27
C ARG A 4 4.29 -21.38 3.54
N ALA A 5 4.96 -20.89 2.49
CA ALA A 5 6.26 -20.28 2.66
C ALA A 5 6.10 -19.07 3.60
N HIS A 6 6.71 -19.17 4.78
CA HIS A 6 6.68 -18.10 5.77
C HIS A 6 7.95 -17.28 5.63
N LEU A 7 7.80 -15.98 5.43
CA LEU A 7 8.91 -15.04 5.27
C LEU A 7 9.12 -14.24 6.55
N GLN A 8 10.39 -14.02 6.89
CA GLN A 8 10.74 -13.13 8.00
C GLN A 8 10.60 -11.67 7.57
N ILE A 9 10.41 -10.78 8.55
CA ILE A 9 10.19 -9.34 8.31
C ILE A 9 11.24 -8.67 7.42
N GLY A 10 12.50 -9.13 7.45
CA GLY A 10 13.56 -8.62 6.56
C GLY A 10 13.30 -8.94 5.09
N GLN A 11 12.90 -10.18 4.79
CA GLN A 11 12.55 -10.62 3.44
C GLN A 11 11.27 -9.93 2.95
N VAL A 12 10.32 -9.70 3.86
CA VAL A 12 9.10 -8.94 3.55
C VAL A 12 9.41 -7.48 3.24
N ALA A 13 10.32 -6.86 4.01
CA ALA A 13 10.76 -5.48 3.77
C ALA A 13 11.39 -5.33 2.38
N GLU A 14 12.22 -6.28 1.96
CA GLU A 14 12.81 -6.32 0.62
C GLU A 14 11.73 -6.48 -0.47
N ARG A 15 10.84 -7.46 -0.33
CA ARG A 15 9.79 -7.72 -1.34
C ARG A 15 8.77 -6.61 -1.46
N THR A 16 8.44 -5.95 -0.35
CA THR A 16 7.44 -4.88 -0.34
C THR A 16 8.05 -3.50 -0.53
N GLU A 17 9.37 -3.35 -0.48
CA GLU A 17 10.10 -2.08 -0.38
C GLU A 17 9.61 -1.18 0.77
N LEU A 18 8.95 -1.77 1.77
CA LEU A 18 8.60 -1.08 3.00
C LEU A 18 9.73 -1.23 4.00
N SER A 19 9.98 -0.19 4.79
CA SER A 19 10.92 -0.33 5.91
C SER A 19 10.41 -1.34 6.94
N VAL A 20 11.32 -2.08 7.58
CA VAL A 20 10.98 -2.96 8.72
C VAL A 20 10.21 -2.19 9.80
N LYS A 21 10.54 -0.91 10.03
CA LYS A 21 9.82 -0.04 10.96
C LYS A 21 8.36 0.18 10.55
N THR A 22 8.11 0.40 9.25
CA THR A 22 6.76 0.56 8.70
C THR A 22 5.94 -0.71 8.85
N ILE A 23 6.52 -1.88 8.54
CA ILE A 23 5.83 -3.16 8.69
C ILE A 23 5.50 -3.43 10.17
N ARG A 24 6.42 -3.14 11.10
CA ARG A 24 6.14 -3.24 12.56
C ARG A 24 5.03 -2.29 12.99
N HIS A 25 5.05 -1.06 12.50
CA HIS A 25 4.00 -0.10 12.82
C HIS A 25 2.62 -0.59 12.35
N TYR A 26 2.53 -1.19 11.15
CA TYR A 26 1.28 -1.77 10.66
C TYR A 26 0.78 -2.96 11.48
N ASP A 27 1.70 -3.78 12.02
CA ASP A 27 1.37 -4.83 13.00
C ASP A 27 0.86 -4.22 14.32
N GLU A 28 1.54 -3.21 14.86
CA GLU A 28 1.21 -2.55 16.13
C GLU A 28 -0.16 -1.87 16.09
N VAL A 29 -0.50 -1.19 14.99
CA VAL A 29 -1.84 -0.58 14.82
C VAL A 29 -2.90 -1.58 14.35
N GLY A 30 -2.53 -2.85 14.18
CA GLY A 30 -3.44 -3.94 13.81
C GLY A 30 -3.88 -3.96 12.35
N LEU A 31 -3.25 -3.18 11.48
CA LEU A 31 -3.60 -3.08 10.06
C LEU A 31 -3.19 -4.33 9.28
N VAL A 32 -1.96 -4.82 9.48
CA VAL A 32 -1.50 -6.10 8.93
C VAL A 32 -0.70 -6.84 9.99
N ARG A 33 -1.26 -7.94 10.48
CA ARG A 33 -0.62 -8.78 11.51
C ARG A 33 0.09 -9.96 10.85
N PRO A 34 1.27 -10.37 11.37
CA PRO A 34 1.95 -11.56 10.86
C PRO A 34 1.08 -12.80 11.11
N SER A 35 0.95 -13.64 10.09
CA SER A 35 0.21 -14.91 10.18
C SER A 35 0.76 -15.87 11.23
N ALA A 36 2.06 -15.80 11.55
CA ALA A 36 2.67 -16.67 12.54
C ALA A 36 3.86 -16.03 13.26
N ARG A 37 4.35 -16.75 14.28
CA ARG A 37 5.64 -16.50 14.91
C ARG A 37 6.47 -17.78 14.93
N SER A 38 7.78 -17.66 14.71
CA SER A 38 8.69 -18.80 14.85
C SER A 38 8.90 -19.18 16.31
N ALA A 39 9.49 -20.34 16.57
CA ALA A 39 9.85 -20.77 17.93
C ALA A 39 10.77 -19.78 18.66
N GLY A 40 11.60 -19.03 17.91
CA GLY A 40 12.45 -17.96 18.46
C GLY A 40 11.75 -16.60 18.59
N GLY A 41 10.44 -16.51 18.37
CA GLY A 41 9.64 -15.28 18.51
C GLY A 41 9.69 -14.34 17.31
N PHE A 42 10.31 -14.74 16.20
CA PHE A 42 10.37 -13.91 14.99
C PHE A 42 9.02 -13.87 14.26
N ARG A 43 8.65 -12.71 13.71
CA ARG A 43 7.43 -12.54 12.91
C ARG A 43 7.56 -13.27 11.58
N LEU A 44 6.53 -14.04 11.24
CA LEU A 44 6.44 -14.82 10.03
C LEU A 44 5.20 -14.39 9.24
N TYR A 45 5.42 -14.06 7.97
CA TYR A 45 4.41 -13.54 7.06
C TYR A 45 4.15 -14.54 5.94
N THR A 46 2.89 -14.72 5.58
CA THR A 46 2.48 -15.49 4.40
C THR A 46 2.46 -14.60 3.15
N GLU A 47 2.26 -15.19 1.96
CA GLU A 47 2.01 -14.40 0.74
C GLU A 47 0.77 -13.52 0.89
N ASP A 48 -0.31 -14.01 1.53
CA ASP A 48 -1.53 -13.23 1.77
C ASP A 48 -1.23 -11.96 2.60
N ASP A 49 -0.37 -12.07 3.63
CA ASP A 49 0.05 -10.90 4.41
C ASP A 49 0.83 -9.90 3.54
N ILE A 50 1.66 -10.39 2.63
CA ILE A 50 2.48 -9.58 1.72
C ILE A 50 1.57 -8.84 0.73
N ASP A 51 0.57 -9.50 0.18
CA ASP A 51 -0.40 -8.88 -0.72
C ASP A 51 -1.16 -7.74 -0.03
N ARG A 52 -1.57 -7.93 1.23
CA ARG A 52 -2.16 -6.85 2.06
C ARG A 52 -1.20 -5.68 2.26
N LEU A 53 0.08 -5.96 2.56
CA LEU A 53 1.12 -4.92 2.68
C LEU A 53 1.32 -4.15 1.36
N LEU A 54 1.27 -4.83 0.23
CA LEU A 54 1.40 -4.21 -1.09
C LEU A 54 0.19 -3.34 -1.45
N VAL A 55 -1.02 -3.72 -1.04
CA VAL A 55 -2.23 -2.89 -1.20
C VAL A 55 -2.05 -1.57 -0.44
N ILE A 56 -1.77 -1.61 0.87
CA ILE A 56 -1.64 -0.40 1.68
C ILE A 56 -0.44 0.47 1.26
N ARG A 57 0.64 -0.15 0.75
CA ARG A 57 1.79 0.57 0.16
C ARG A 57 1.33 1.49 -0.97
N ARG A 58 0.44 1.01 -1.85
CA ARG A 58 -0.06 1.79 -3.02
C ARG A 58 -0.99 2.92 -2.59
N MET A 59 -1.72 2.76 -1.49
CA MET A 59 -2.63 3.77 -0.96
C MET A 59 -1.90 4.97 -0.33
N LYS A 60 -0.77 4.72 0.35
CA LYS A 60 -0.03 5.76 1.06
C LYS A 60 0.34 6.99 0.21
N PRO A 61 0.95 6.88 -0.99
CA PRO A 61 1.27 8.06 -1.81
C PRO A 61 0.03 8.80 -2.34
N LEU A 62 -1.14 8.16 -2.33
CA LEU A 62 -2.39 8.75 -2.78
C LEU A 62 -3.12 9.51 -1.65
N GLY A 63 -2.55 9.56 -0.44
CA GLY A 63 -3.11 10.35 0.67
C GLY A 63 -4.25 9.67 1.42
N PHE A 64 -4.39 8.35 1.31
CA PHE A 64 -5.31 7.59 2.16
C PHE A 64 -4.81 7.54 3.61
N THR A 65 -5.76 7.55 4.54
CA THR A 65 -5.50 7.41 5.97
C THR A 65 -5.36 5.95 6.38
N LEU A 66 -4.80 5.67 7.57
CA LEU A 66 -4.73 4.30 8.10
C LEU A 66 -6.11 3.67 8.30
N ALA A 67 -7.12 4.48 8.64
CA ALA A 67 -8.50 4.02 8.77
C ALA A 67 -9.05 3.52 7.43
N GLU A 68 -8.92 4.32 6.37
CA GLU A 68 -9.35 3.94 5.01
C GLU A 68 -8.58 2.72 4.47
N MET A 69 -7.30 2.57 4.84
CA MET A 69 -6.54 1.36 4.52
C MET A 69 -7.15 0.12 5.18
N GLY A 70 -7.54 0.21 6.45
CA GLY A 70 -8.17 -0.89 7.19
C GLY A 70 -9.57 -1.22 6.68
N GLU A 71 -10.34 -0.19 6.32
CA GLU A 71 -11.63 -0.33 5.67
C GLU A 71 -11.51 -1.06 4.32
N LEU A 72 -10.56 -0.66 3.47
CA LEU A 72 -10.31 -1.36 2.20
C LEU A 72 -9.97 -2.83 2.43
N LEU A 73 -9.02 -3.10 3.33
CA LEU A 73 -8.59 -4.46 3.61
C LEU A 73 -9.76 -5.34 4.11
N SER A 74 -10.63 -4.79 4.96
CA SER A 74 -11.83 -5.48 5.44
C SER A 74 -12.84 -5.71 4.31
N ALA A 75 -13.04 -4.73 3.43
CA ALA A 75 -13.95 -4.86 2.29
C ALA A 75 -13.48 -5.93 1.28
N LEU A 76 -12.17 -6.09 1.12
CA LEU A 76 -11.60 -7.14 0.26
C LEU A 76 -11.80 -8.55 0.84
N ASP A 77 -11.97 -8.68 2.15
CA ASP A 77 -12.21 -9.97 2.82
C ASP A 77 -13.68 -10.44 2.65
N ASP A 78 -14.62 -9.53 2.36
CA ASP A 78 -16.05 -9.84 2.14
C ASP A 78 -16.66 -9.06 0.96
N LEU A 79 -16.30 -9.47 -0.26
CA LEU A 79 -16.84 -8.88 -1.50
C LEU A 79 -18.33 -9.19 -1.74
N GLY A 80 -18.94 -10.06 -0.92
CA GLY A 80 -20.36 -10.39 -0.99
C GLY A 80 -21.26 -9.32 -0.37
N ASP A 81 -20.73 -8.55 0.59
CA ASP A 81 -21.44 -7.50 1.30
C ASP A 81 -21.71 -6.27 0.41
N PRO A 82 -22.99 -5.85 0.26
CA PRO A 82 -23.33 -4.58 -0.39
C PRO A 82 -22.57 -3.37 0.17
N ALA A 83 -22.31 -3.31 1.48
CA ALA A 83 -21.57 -2.20 2.10
C ALA A 83 -20.10 -2.20 1.67
N ALA A 84 -19.48 -3.38 1.53
CA ALA A 84 -18.12 -3.51 1.00
C ALA A 84 -18.03 -2.98 -0.44
N ARG A 85 -19.03 -3.26 -1.28
CA ARG A 85 -19.08 -2.73 -2.66
C ARG A 85 -19.21 -1.21 -2.71
N GLU A 86 -20.06 -0.63 -1.87
CA GLU A 86 -20.22 0.83 -1.79
C GLU A 86 -18.93 1.51 -1.32
N LEU A 87 -18.28 0.97 -0.29
CA LEU A 87 -16.99 1.43 0.18
C LEU A 87 -15.91 1.34 -0.90
N LEU A 88 -15.83 0.22 -1.63
CA LEU A 88 -14.90 0.07 -2.76
C LEU A 88 -15.12 1.12 -3.84
N ALA A 89 -16.37 1.45 -4.16
CA ALA A 89 -16.70 2.50 -5.12
C ALA A 89 -16.25 3.89 -4.63
N ALA A 90 -16.45 4.19 -3.35
CA ALA A 90 -16.01 5.46 -2.75
C ALA A 90 -14.47 5.59 -2.74
N LEU A 91 -13.77 4.52 -2.35
CA LEU A 91 -12.30 4.50 -2.35
C LEU A 91 -11.73 4.57 -3.78
N HIS A 92 -12.41 3.95 -4.74
CA HIS A 92 -12.04 4.05 -6.16
C HIS A 92 -12.15 5.50 -6.67
N ALA A 93 -13.27 6.18 -6.40
CA ALA A 93 -13.44 7.59 -6.78
C ALA A 93 -12.33 8.48 -6.18
N LYS A 94 -11.97 8.27 -4.90
CA LYS A 94 -10.84 8.98 -4.27
C LYS A 94 -9.49 8.68 -4.94
N ALA A 95 -9.29 7.43 -5.38
CA ALA A 95 -8.09 7.06 -6.13
C ALA A 95 -8.05 7.76 -7.50
N GLU A 96 -9.19 7.87 -8.20
CA GLU A 96 -9.31 8.60 -9.46
C GLU A 96 -8.98 10.10 -9.30
N ASP A 97 -9.48 10.73 -8.24
CA ASP A 97 -9.14 12.12 -7.90
C ASP A 97 -7.63 12.30 -7.67
N SER A 98 -7.03 11.33 -6.99
CA SER A 98 -5.58 11.30 -6.73
C SER A 98 -4.79 11.17 -8.03
N VAL A 99 -5.23 10.30 -8.94
CA VAL A 99 -4.64 10.16 -10.28
C VAL A 99 -4.74 11.47 -11.06
N ALA A 100 -5.90 12.13 -11.06
CA ALA A 100 -6.07 13.41 -11.74
C ALA A 100 -5.14 14.49 -11.19
N LYS A 101 -4.98 14.54 -9.85
CA LYS A 101 -4.05 15.48 -9.19
C LYS A 101 -2.60 15.21 -9.58
N LEU A 102 -2.17 13.94 -9.55
CA LEU A 102 -0.80 13.56 -9.91
C LEU A 102 -0.49 13.86 -11.38
N ARG A 103 -1.44 13.63 -12.30
CA ARG A 103 -1.29 14.00 -13.71
C ARG A 103 -1.08 15.50 -13.91
N ARG A 104 -1.81 16.35 -13.17
CA ARG A 104 -1.59 17.80 -13.21
C ARG A 104 -0.20 18.19 -12.71
N GLN A 105 0.26 17.58 -11.61
CA GLN A 105 1.60 17.84 -11.07
C GLN A 105 2.71 17.40 -12.04
N LEU A 106 2.53 16.27 -12.72
CA LEU A 106 3.44 15.81 -13.76
C LEU A 106 3.52 16.84 -14.90
N GLY A 107 2.37 17.33 -15.39
CA GLY A 107 2.32 18.35 -16.43
C GLY A 107 3.12 19.62 -16.06
N TYR A 108 2.96 20.12 -14.83
CA TYR A 108 3.77 21.26 -14.36
C TYR A 108 5.27 20.96 -14.30
N ALA A 109 5.66 19.76 -13.89
CA ALA A 109 7.06 19.36 -13.84
C ALA A 109 7.69 19.26 -15.25
N GLU A 110 6.94 18.75 -16.21
CA GLU A 110 7.34 18.65 -17.61
C GLU A 110 7.49 20.04 -18.25
N GLU A 111 6.51 20.92 -18.08
CA GLU A 111 6.56 22.31 -18.55
C GLU A 111 7.76 23.06 -17.98
N PHE A 112 8.01 22.92 -16.67
CA PHE A 112 9.14 23.55 -16.01
C PHE A 112 10.49 23.02 -16.55
N THR A 113 10.60 21.71 -16.76
CA THR A 113 11.80 21.08 -17.31
C THR A 113 12.07 21.59 -18.75
N ALA A 114 11.04 21.69 -19.57
CA ALA A 114 11.14 22.22 -20.93
C ALA A 114 11.58 23.69 -20.95
N LEU A 115 11.02 24.52 -20.06
CA LEU A 115 11.38 25.92 -19.90
C LEU A 115 12.87 26.10 -19.57
N LEU A 116 13.39 25.32 -18.62
CA LEU A 116 14.81 25.37 -18.23
C LEU A 116 15.72 24.92 -19.38
N ALA A 117 15.34 23.87 -20.11
CA ALA A 117 16.11 23.39 -21.27
C ALA A 117 16.22 24.47 -22.36
N ALA A 118 15.12 25.13 -22.69
CA ALA A 118 15.09 26.20 -23.70
C ALA A 118 15.96 27.41 -23.31
N ARG A 119 16.09 27.71 -22.01
CA ARG A 119 16.95 28.79 -21.51
C ARG A 119 18.43 28.42 -21.50
N ARG A 120 18.79 27.16 -21.24
CA ARG A 120 20.20 26.69 -21.27
C ARG A 120 20.78 26.67 -22.68
N ALA A 121 19.95 26.54 -23.71
CA ALA A 121 20.36 26.47 -25.11
C ALA A 121 20.57 27.84 -25.77
N ARG A 122 20.40 28.95 -25.03
CA ARG A 122 20.69 30.32 -25.45
C ARG A 122 22.02 30.78 -24.87
#